data_AF-A0A172XCU1-F1
#
_entry.id   AF-A0A172XCU1-F1
#
_cell.length_a   1.000
_cell.length_b   1.000
_cell.length_c   1.000
_cell.angle_alpha   90.00
_cell.angle_beta   90.00
_cell.angle_gamma   90.00
#
_symmetry.space_group_name_H-M   'P 1'
#
loop_
_entity.id
_entity.type
_entity.pdbx_description
1 polymer ?
#
loop_
_entity_poly.entity_id
_entity_poly.type
_entity_poly.pdbx_seq_one_letter_code
_entity_poly.pdbx_strand_id
1 'polypeptide(L)'
;MKGSSLVMGVVSYNLEGIAKDNSVEQSLSVRGHSSNNECAQQSFNISFNISSKDRAYYALKTRVGSYKEELKDAHNHFDLGKLLLNIPFKKISPDFIASDKQDKVYAGLGYDADVIKQLGRVLSKLDFNGPYFINTDASIAHNLLVILNSITDYIRTVVNYYLSDENLSQIRATKNESKINEINTNLEEFINISKDCMSKVKLQITFLESRMTREAVLSGIKEIVDYEGEIGRAVSLMSTIAVTIWSLC
;
A
#
# COMPACT_ATOMS: atom_id res chain seq x y z
N MET A 1 -13.67 5.75 47.02
CA MET A 1 -14.46 5.62 45.77
C MET A 1 -15.20 6.93 45.51
N LYS A 2 -15.46 7.24 44.22
CA LYS A 2 -15.69 8.55 43.57
C LYS A 2 -14.36 9.27 43.28
N GLY A 3 -13.87 9.41 42.05
CA GLY A 3 -14.45 9.18 40.72
C GLY A 3 -14.03 10.36 39.83
N SER A 4 -12.82 10.32 39.28
CA SER A 4 -12.31 11.38 38.41
C SER A 4 -12.61 11.04 36.96
N SER A 5 -13.50 11.80 36.33
CA SER A 5 -13.77 11.70 34.89
C SER A 5 -12.59 12.29 34.10
N LEU A 6 -11.92 11.44 33.32
CA LEU A 6 -10.96 11.89 32.31
C LEU A 6 -11.74 12.30 31.06
N VAL A 7 -11.84 13.62 30.83
CA VAL A 7 -12.26 14.20 29.56
C VAL A 7 -11.09 14.06 28.60
N MET A 8 -11.19 13.13 27.65
CA MET A 8 -10.26 13.00 26.53
C MET A 8 -10.49 14.15 25.54
N GLY A 9 -9.68 15.20 25.64
CA GLY A 9 -9.59 16.23 24.61
C GLY A 9 -8.81 15.72 23.40
N VAL A 10 -9.39 15.89 22.22
CA VAL A 10 -8.82 15.54 20.91
C VAL A 10 -7.60 16.43 20.62
N VAL A 11 -6.47 15.82 20.24
CA VAL A 11 -5.26 16.52 19.79
C VAL A 11 -5.23 16.50 18.26
N SER A 12 -5.24 17.68 17.64
CA SER A 12 -5.00 17.88 16.21
C SER A 12 -3.55 18.29 15.98
N TYR A 13 -2.86 17.65 15.04
CA TYR A 13 -1.48 17.96 14.67
C TYR A 13 -1.45 18.76 13.36
N ASN A 14 -0.97 20.00 13.44
CA ASN A 14 -0.49 20.74 12.27
C ASN A 14 1.04 20.68 12.27
N LEU A 15 1.60 20.05 11.23
CA LEU A 15 3.03 20.03 10.95
C LEU A 15 3.28 20.90 9.73
N GLU A 16 3.48 22.20 9.95
CA GLU A 16 4.17 23.06 8.99
C GLU A 16 5.61 23.27 9.46
N GLY A 17 6.54 23.11 8.52
CA GLY A 17 7.93 22.78 8.79
C GLY A 17 8.74 23.86 9.49
N ILE A 18 9.89 23.43 10.00
CA ILE A 18 11.21 24.07 9.83
C ILE A 18 12.24 23.05 10.26
N ALA A 19 13.13 22.71 9.33
CA ALA A 19 14.38 22.03 9.63
C ALA A 19 15.28 22.97 10.43
N LYS A 20 15.60 22.60 11.67
CA LYS A 20 16.92 22.75 12.30
C LYS A 20 16.86 22.13 13.69
N ASP A 21 17.91 21.37 13.97
CA ASP A 21 18.30 20.81 15.26
C ASP A 21 17.95 21.77 16.41
N ASN A 22 16.83 21.52 17.10
CA ASN A 22 16.43 22.13 18.37
C ASN A 22 15.22 21.39 18.93
N SER A 23 15.22 21.18 20.25
CA SER A 23 14.11 20.63 21.02
C SER A 23 12.80 21.34 20.70
N VAL A 24 11.77 20.58 20.30
CA VAL A 24 10.41 21.11 20.19
C VAL A 24 9.86 21.25 21.61
N GLU A 25 9.97 22.45 22.17
CA GLU A 25 9.26 22.81 23.40
C GLU A 25 7.78 23.00 23.08
N GLN A 26 6.92 22.13 23.61
CA GLN A 26 5.48 22.32 23.59
C GLN A 26 4.97 22.50 25.02
N SER A 27 4.44 23.69 25.29
CA SER A 27 3.80 24.03 26.56
C SER A 27 2.32 23.65 26.52
N LEU A 28 1.91 22.69 27.35
CA LEU A 28 0.50 22.40 27.63
C LEU A 28 0.01 23.27 28.79
N SER A 29 -0.92 24.20 28.53
CA SER A 29 -1.61 24.93 29.61
C SER A 29 -2.92 24.21 29.95
N VAL A 30 -2.96 23.51 31.08
CA VAL A 30 -4.23 23.01 31.64
C VAL A 30 -4.78 24.06 32.60
N ARG A 31 -5.91 24.67 32.24
CA ARG A 31 -6.58 25.67 33.08
C ARG A 31 -7.46 24.97 34.13
N GLY A 32 -6.90 24.74 35.31
CA GLY A 32 -7.68 24.35 36.48
C GLY A 32 -8.30 25.58 37.15
N HIS A 33 -9.63 25.63 37.25
CA HIS A 33 -10.29 26.60 38.13
C HIS A 33 -10.24 26.07 39.57
N SER A 34 -9.42 26.71 40.41
CA SER A 34 -9.57 26.64 41.87
C SER A 34 -9.44 28.06 42.43
N SER A 35 -10.45 28.44 43.21
CA SER A 35 -10.59 29.72 43.88
C SER A 35 -9.57 29.88 45.02
N ASN A 36 -8.96 31.07 45.06
CA ASN A 36 -8.15 31.68 46.12
C ASN A 36 -6.62 31.62 45.94
N ASN A 37 -6.09 32.79 45.53
CA ASN A 37 -4.78 33.40 45.82
C ASN A 37 -3.56 32.49 45.93
N GLU A 38 -2.96 32.20 44.78
CA GLU A 38 -1.54 32.40 44.41
C GLU A 38 -1.31 31.55 43.16
N CYS A 39 -1.24 32.19 41.99
CA CYS A 39 -1.00 31.50 40.73
C CYS A 39 0.49 31.19 40.60
N ALA A 40 0.95 30.17 41.32
CA ALA A 40 2.21 29.52 40.99
C ALA A 40 1.99 28.73 39.68
N GLN A 41 2.40 29.33 38.56
CA GLN A 41 2.58 28.59 37.31
C GLN A 41 3.75 27.62 37.51
N GLN A 42 3.48 26.43 38.05
CA GLN A 42 4.40 25.31 37.92
C GLN A 42 4.33 24.80 36.48
N SER A 43 5.16 25.39 35.63
CA SER A 43 5.53 24.81 34.35
C SER A 43 6.28 23.51 34.61
N PHE A 44 5.58 22.38 34.53
CA PHE A 44 6.25 21.10 34.39
C PHE A 44 6.80 21.02 32.96
N ASN A 45 8.06 21.37 32.79
CA ASN A 45 8.82 21.05 31.58
C ASN A 45 9.04 19.54 31.55
N ILE A 46 8.04 18.79 31.07
CA ILE A 46 8.24 17.40 30.71
C ILE A 46 8.92 17.41 29.35
N SER A 47 10.24 17.53 29.34
CA SER A 47 11.00 17.24 28.13
C SER A 47 10.84 15.74 27.85
N PHE A 48 9.94 15.38 26.93
CA PHE A 48 9.96 14.06 26.33
C PHE A 48 11.21 13.98 25.45
N ASN A 49 12.35 13.63 26.06
CA ASN A 49 13.56 13.31 25.31
C ASN A 49 13.36 11.93 24.68
N ILE A 50 12.61 11.90 23.58
CA ILE A 50 12.40 10.69 22.78
C ILE A 50 13.74 10.35 22.15
N SER A 51 14.22 9.13 22.37
CA SER A 51 15.49 8.67 21.80
C SER A 51 15.45 8.74 20.26
N SER A 52 16.61 8.90 19.62
CA SER A 52 16.69 8.85 18.15
C SER A 52 16.16 7.53 17.59
N LYS A 53 16.39 6.42 18.29
CA LYS A 53 15.79 5.10 18.02
C LYS A 53 14.27 5.14 18.07
N ASP A 54 13.67 5.72 19.10
CA ASP A 54 12.21 5.82 19.20
C ASP A 54 11.62 6.70 18.09
N ARG A 55 12.31 7.80 17.72
CA ARG A 55 11.89 8.62 16.56
C ARG A 55 11.89 7.82 15.27
N ALA A 56 12.96 7.08 15.00
CA ALA A 56 13.05 6.19 13.82
C ALA A 56 11.93 5.15 13.82
N TYR A 57 11.64 4.55 14.99
CA TYR A 57 10.55 3.58 15.12
C TYR A 57 9.17 4.20 14.85
N TYR A 58 8.86 5.36 15.43
CA TYR A 58 7.57 6.01 15.20
C TYR A 58 7.41 6.48 13.75
N ALA A 59 8.49 6.91 13.09
CA ALA A 59 8.47 7.21 11.66
C ALA A 59 8.11 5.95 10.83
N LEU A 60 8.75 4.82 11.10
CA LEU A 60 8.43 3.54 10.46
C LEU A 60 6.98 3.13 10.71
N LYS A 61 6.53 3.13 11.97
CA LYS A 61 5.17 2.75 12.35
C LYS A 61 4.12 3.64 11.66
N THR A 62 4.37 4.95 11.63
CA THR A 62 3.48 5.92 10.97
C THR A 62 3.40 5.62 9.48
N ARG A 63 4.53 5.40 8.81
CA ARG A 63 4.56 5.08 7.37
C ARG A 63 3.81 3.80 7.03
N VAL A 64 3.99 2.74 7.81
CA VAL A 64 3.23 1.49 7.66
C VAL A 64 1.74 1.73 7.87
N GLY A 65 1.37 2.48 8.91
CA GLY A 65 -0.02 2.82 9.23
C GLY A 65 -0.69 3.60 8.10
N SER A 66 -0.08 4.69 7.65
CA SER A 66 -0.61 5.52 6.56
C SER A 66 -0.77 4.74 5.27
N TYR A 67 0.19 3.88 4.92
CA TYR A 67 0.07 3.09 3.70
C TYR A 67 -1.01 2.01 3.80
N LYS A 68 -1.18 1.36 4.97
CA LYS A 68 -2.31 0.44 5.21
C LYS A 68 -3.66 1.15 5.10
N GLU A 69 -3.77 2.36 5.65
CA GLU A 69 -4.98 3.17 5.59
C GLU A 69 -5.33 3.55 4.15
N GLU A 70 -4.35 4.01 3.36
CA GLU A 70 -4.53 4.30 1.93
C GLU A 70 -5.07 3.07 1.15
N LEU A 71 -4.50 1.89 1.37
CA LEU A 71 -4.96 0.65 0.73
C LEU A 71 -6.36 0.24 1.16
N LYS A 72 -6.68 0.41 2.45
CA LYS A 72 -8.00 0.10 3.01
C LYS A 72 -9.05 1.07 2.49
N ASP A 73 -8.72 2.36 2.39
CA ASP A 73 -9.62 3.37 1.88
C ASP A 73 -9.93 3.12 0.41
N ALA A 74 -8.93 2.78 -0.42
CA ALA A 74 -9.15 2.38 -1.80
C ALA A 74 -10.13 1.19 -1.92
N HIS A 75 -9.98 0.18 -1.05
CA HIS A 75 -10.90 -0.95 -0.99
C HIS A 75 -12.32 -0.55 -0.57
N ASN A 76 -12.47 0.26 0.49
CA ASN A 76 -13.77 0.62 1.03
C ASN A 76 -14.61 1.49 0.09
N HIS A 77 -13.95 2.31 -0.75
CA HIS A 77 -14.62 3.12 -1.76
C HIS A 77 -15.00 2.33 -3.02
N PHE A 78 -14.51 1.10 -3.15
CA PHE A 78 -14.78 0.25 -4.30
C PHE A 78 -16.03 -0.60 -4.09
N ASP A 79 -17.09 -0.25 -4.82
CA ASP A 79 -18.35 -0.99 -4.78
C ASP A 79 -18.42 -1.99 -5.95
N LEU A 80 -17.99 -3.22 -5.69
CA LEU A 80 -18.06 -4.32 -6.65
C LEU A 80 -19.51 -4.60 -7.11
N GLY A 81 -20.50 -4.40 -6.24
CA GLY A 81 -21.91 -4.72 -6.50
C GLY A 81 -22.57 -3.80 -7.52
N LYS A 82 -22.01 -2.61 -7.75
CA LYS A 82 -22.50 -1.64 -8.74
C LYS A 82 -21.81 -1.73 -10.09
N LEU A 83 -20.78 -2.57 -10.22
CA LEU A 83 -19.89 -2.57 -11.38
C LEU A 83 -20.06 -3.85 -12.20
N LEU A 84 -20.49 -3.69 -13.46
CA LEU A 84 -20.41 -4.76 -14.47
C LEU A 84 -18.99 -4.82 -15.02
N LEU A 85 -18.08 -5.47 -14.29
CA LEU A 85 -16.66 -5.51 -14.63
C LEU A 85 -16.35 -6.47 -15.78
N ASN A 86 -17.22 -7.44 -16.05
CA ASN A 86 -17.19 -8.37 -17.20
C ASN A 86 -15.80 -9.01 -17.51
N ILE A 87 -14.90 -9.10 -16.52
CA ILE A 87 -13.61 -9.76 -16.69
C ILE A 87 -13.85 -11.28 -16.78
N PRO A 88 -13.39 -11.96 -17.86
CA PRO A 88 -13.68 -13.36 -18.08
C PRO A 88 -12.74 -14.30 -17.29
N PHE A 89 -12.58 -14.07 -15.98
CA PHE A 89 -11.65 -14.79 -15.10
C PHE A 89 -11.70 -16.31 -15.28
N LYS A 90 -12.91 -16.90 -15.20
CA LYS A 90 -13.13 -18.34 -15.34
C LYS A 90 -12.68 -18.90 -16.69
N LYS A 91 -12.74 -18.10 -17.76
CA LYS A 91 -12.31 -18.51 -19.10
C LYS A 91 -10.79 -18.38 -19.28
N ILE A 92 -10.18 -17.43 -18.56
CA ILE A 92 -8.72 -17.20 -18.59
C ILE A 92 -8.00 -18.31 -17.81
N SER A 93 -8.40 -18.55 -16.56
CA SER A 93 -7.82 -19.63 -15.75
C SER A 93 -8.75 -20.02 -14.59
N PRO A 94 -8.87 -21.32 -14.27
CA PRO A 94 -9.60 -21.80 -13.09
C PRO A 94 -9.12 -21.20 -11.77
N ASP A 95 -7.83 -20.83 -11.65
CA ASP A 95 -7.25 -20.29 -10.43
C ASP A 95 -7.83 -18.92 -10.04
N PHE A 96 -8.38 -18.20 -11.02
CA PHE A 96 -9.01 -16.89 -10.81
C PHE A 96 -10.51 -16.98 -10.57
N ILE A 97 -11.08 -18.17 -10.34
CA ILE A 97 -12.47 -18.30 -9.89
C ILE A 97 -12.61 -17.83 -8.44
N ALA A 98 -11.56 -18.00 -7.63
CA ALA A 98 -11.57 -17.63 -6.22
C ALA A 98 -11.67 -16.10 -6.05
N SER A 99 -12.55 -15.65 -5.15
CA SER A 99 -12.81 -14.22 -4.95
C SER A 99 -11.60 -13.45 -4.45
N ASP A 100 -10.72 -14.08 -3.67
CA ASP A 100 -9.47 -13.47 -3.19
C ASP A 100 -8.52 -13.16 -4.36
N LYS A 101 -8.45 -14.04 -5.35
CA LYS A 101 -7.61 -13.85 -6.55
C LYS A 101 -8.19 -12.76 -7.46
N GLN A 102 -9.51 -12.65 -7.55
CA GLN A 102 -10.14 -11.55 -8.29
C GLN A 102 -9.96 -10.21 -7.57
N ASP A 103 -10.13 -10.19 -6.24
CA ASP A 103 -9.89 -8.99 -5.43
C ASP A 103 -8.45 -8.49 -5.54
N LYS A 104 -7.47 -9.40 -5.59
CA LYS A 104 -6.07 -9.03 -5.82
C LYS A 104 -5.82 -8.38 -7.18
N VAL A 105 -6.56 -8.79 -8.23
CA VAL A 105 -6.52 -8.11 -9.53
C VAL A 105 -7.06 -6.69 -9.43
N TYR A 106 -8.18 -6.49 -8.73
CA TYR A 106 -8.73 -5.15 -8.50
C TYR A 106 -7.80 -4.28 -7.68
N ALA A 107 -7.22 -4.83 -6.61
CA ALA A 107 -6.24 -4.15 -5.75
C ALA A 107 -4.96 -3.78 -6.51
N GLY A 108 -4.51 -4.61 -7.46
CA GLY A 108 -3.34 -4.35 -8.30
C GLY A 108 -3.55 -3.18 -9.28
N LEU A 109 -4.81 -2.79 -9.48
CA LEU A 109 -5.23 -1.59 -10.20
C LEU A 109 -5.65 -0.47 -9.24
N GLY A 110 -5.33 -0.58 -7.95
CA GLY A 110 -5.71 0.39 -6.92
C GLY A 110 -7.22 0.57 -6.76
N TYR A 111 -8.00 -0.47 -7.10
CA TYR A 111 -9.46 -0.42 -7.14
C TYR A 111 -10.04 0.69 -8.05
N ASP A 112 -9.30 1.11 -9.06
CA ASP A 112 -9.74 2.10 -10.04
C ASP A 112 -10.84 1.51 -10.94
N ALA A 113 -12.10 1.86 -10.64
CA ALA A 113 -13.27 1.25 -11.27
C ALA A 113 -13.28 1.44 -12.79
N ASP A 114 -12.78 2.56 -13.31
CA ASP A 114 -12.79 2.80 -14.75
C ASP A 114 -11.71 1.96 -15.43
N VAL A 115 -10.50 1.91 -14.87
CA VAL A 115 -9.44 1.04 -15.40
C VAL A 115 -9.81 -0.44 -15.32
N ILE A 116 -10.49 -0.88 -14.26
CA ILE A 116 -10.96 -2.27 -14.17
C ILE A 116 -12.01 -2.58 -15.24
N LYS A 117 -12.94 -1.67 -15.54
CA LYS A 117 -13.87 -1.84 -16.68
C LYS A 117 -13.11 -1.87 -18.02
N GLN A 118 -12.09 -1.04 -18.18
CA GLN A 118 -11.22 -1.05 -19.36
C GLN A 118 -10.53 -2.40 -19.52
N LEU A 119 -9.99 -2.97 -18.44
CA LEU A 119 -9.41 -4.31 -18.45
C LEU A 119 -10.43 -5.36 -18.92
N GLY A 120 -11.68 -5.30 -18.43
CA GLY A 120 -12.77 -6.15 -18.91
C GLY A 120 -13.00 -6.05 -20.42
N ARG A 121 -13.04 -4.82 -20.95
CA ARG A 121 -13.19 -4.57 -22.40
C ARG A 121 -11.98 -5.04 -23.20
N VAL A 122 -10.76 -4.81 -22.71
CA VAL A 122 -9.51 -5.30 -23.34
C VAL A 122 -9.54 -6.81 -23.45
N LEU A 123 -9.84 -7.50 -22.35
CA LEU A 123 -9.88 -8.96 -22.31
C LEU A 123 -11.03 -9.54 -23.14
N SER A 124 -12.16 -8.85 -23.28
CA SER A 124 -13.28 -9.31 -24.12
C SER A 124 -12.96 -9.38 -25.63
N LYS A 125 -11.87 -8.75 -26.08
CA LYS A 125 -11.41 -8.79 -27.48
C LYS A 125 -10.59 -10.07 -27.80
N LEU A 126 -10.26 -10.85 -26.78
CA LEU A 126 -9.48 -12.06 -26.90
C LEU A 126 -10.38 -13.28 -27.12
N ASP A 127 -9.83 -14.31 -27.75
CA ASP A 127 -10.54 -15.56 -28.01
C ASP A 127 -10.24 -16.59 -26.93
N PHE A 128 -11.22 -16.81 -26.04
CA PHE A 128 -11.16 -17.84 -25.01
C PHE A 128 -11.95 -19.10 -25.36
N ASN A 129 -12.25 -19.33 -26.64
CA ASN A 129 -12.82 -20.59 -27.06
C ASN A 129 -11.74 -21.68 -27.03
N GLY A 130 -12.08 -22.81 -26.41
CA GLY A 130 -11.18 -23.95 -26.25
C GLY A 130 -10.53 -24.06 -24.86
N PRO A 131 -9.77 -25.14 -24.62
CA PRO A 131 -9.19 -25.40 -23.31
C PRO A 131 -8.09 -24.39 -22.97
N TYR A 132 -8.13 -23.83 -21.76
CA TYR A 132 -7.20 -22.77 -21.33
C TYR A 132 -5.72 -23.17 -21.44
N PHE A 133 -5.38 -24.44 -21.24
CA PHE A 133 -4.00 -24.94 -21.20
C PHE A 133 -3.29 -24.99 -22.57
N ILE A 134 -4.04 -24.89 -23.68
CA ILE A 134 -3.47 -24.76 -25.04
C ILE A 134 -3.85 -23.43 -25.70
N ASN A 135 -4.69 -22.62 -25.07
CA ASN A 135 -5.15 -21.36 -25.63
C ASN A 135 -4.12 -20.24 -25.34
N THR A 136 -3.49 -19.75 -26.40
CA THR A 136 -2.46 -18.70 -26.31
C THR A 136 -2.98 -17.39 -25.73
N ASP A 137 -4.22 -17.01 -26.04
CA ASP A 137 -4.85 -15.79 -25.51
C ASP A 137 -5.12 -15.91 -24.02
N ALA A 138 -5.62 -17.08 -23.60
CA ALA A 138 -5.83 -17.40 -22.19
C ALA A 138 -4.50 -17.36 -21.43
N SER A 139 -3.42 -17.91 -22.01
CA SER A 139 -2.07 -17.86 -21.40
C SER A 139 -1.54 -16.43 -21.26
N ILE A 140 -1.67 -15.60 -22.30
CA ILE A 140 -1.21 -14.19 -22.25
C ILE A 140 -2.05 -13.38 -21.27
N ALA A 141 -3.37 -13.54 -21.29
CA ALA A 141 -4.27 -12.90 -20.33
C ALA A 141 -3.98 -13.36 -18.90
N HIS A 142 -3.70 -14.65 -18.69
CA HIS A 142 -3.33 -15.20 -17.39
C HIS A 142 -2.08 -14.51 -16.84
N ASN A 143 -1.04 -14.33 -17.64
CA ASN A 143 0.19 -13.65 -17.21
C ASN A 143 -0.07 -12.21 -16.76
N LEU A 144 -0.99 -11.49 -17.42
CA LEU A 144 -1.40 -10.15 -17.00
C LEU A 144 -2.07 -10.19 -15.62
N LEU A 145 -3.00 -11.13 -15.41
CA LEU A 145 -3.66 -11.28 -14.12
C LEU A 145 -2.67 -11.71 -13.01
N VAL A 146 -1.68 -12.53 -13.35
CA VAL A 146 -0.60 -12.92 -12.42
C VAL A 146 0.22 -11.70 -12.01
N ILE A 147 0.62 -10.82 -12.93
CA ILE A 147 1.34 -9.58 -12.59
C ILE A 147 0.53 -8.71 -11.63
N LEU A 148 -0.77 -8.51 -11.91
CA LEU A 148 -1.64 -7.73 -11.03
C LEU A 148 -1.75 -8.35 -9.63
N ASN A 149 -1.85 -9.68 -9.55
CA ASN A 149 -1.82 -10.38 -8.27
C ASN A 149 -0.48 -10.23 -7.56
N SER A 150 0.64 -10.34 -8.27
CA SER A 150 1.99 -10.22 -7.69
C SER A 150 2.21 -8.85 -7.07
N ILE A 151 1.81 -7.77 -7.75
CA ILE A 151 1.86 -6.41 -7.20
C ILE A 151 1.12 -6.36 -5.85
N THR A 152 -0.12 -6.84 -5.81
CA THR A 152 -0.92 -6.88 -4.59
C THR A 152 -0.31 -7.77 -3.51
N ASP A 153 0.19 -8.94 -3.89
CA ASP A 153 0.76 -9.92 -2.96
C ASP A 153 2.01 -9.36 -2.29
N TYR A 154 2.92 -8.71 -3.02
CA TYR A 154 4.07 -8.05 -2.42
C TYR A 154 3.65 -6.93 -1.48
N ILE A 155 2.71 -6.07 -1.90
CA ILE A 155 2.22 -4.97 -1.05
C ILE A 155 1.65 -5.54 0.26
N ARG A 156 0.69 -6.46 0.17
CA ARG A 156 0.04 -7.07 1.34
C ARG A 156 1.04 -7.81 2.22
N THR A 157 1.99 -8.52 1.63
CA THR A 157 3.03 -9.23 2.39
C THR A 157 3.90 -8.26 3.19
N VAL A 158 4.38 -7.19 2.55
CA VAL A 158 5.20 -6.18 3.24
C VAL A 158 4.44 -5.55 4.39
N VAL A 159 3.23 -5.02 4.15
CA VAL A 159 2.54 -4.26 5.20
C VAL A 159 1.87 -5.14 6.25
N ASN A 160 1.25 -6.26 5.87
CA ASN A 160 0.43 -7.04 6.80
C ASN A 160 1.20 -8.18 7.47
N TYR A 161 2.25 -8.69 6.82
CA TYR A 161 3.02 -9.81 7.35
C TYR A 161 4.39 -9.36 7.87
N TYR A 162 5.26 -8.81 7.01
CA TYR A 162 6.61 -8.41 7.41
C TYR A 162 6.58 -7.26 8.42
N LEU A 163 5.76 -6.23 8.18
CA LEU A 163 5.59 -5.08 9.06
C LEU A 163 4.24 -5.12 9.80
N SER A 164 3.87 -6.32 10.26
CA SER A 164 2.75 -6.52 11.19
C SER A 164 2.99 -5.78 12.52
N ASP A 165 1.93 -5.54 13.29
CA ASP A 165 2.06 -4.86 14.59
C ASP A 165 2.95 -5.63 15.58
N GLU A 166 2.91 -6.96 15.49
CA GLU A 166 3.81 -7.86 16.23
C GLU A 166 5.27 -7.62 15.82
N ASN A 167 5.57 -7.69 14.52
CA ASN A 167 6.95 -7.49 14.03
C ASN A 167 7.45 -6.07 14.28
N LEU A 168 6.59 -5.05 14.18
CA LEU A 168 6.94 -3.69 14.55
C LEU A 168 7.34 -3.61 16.03
N SER A 169 6.62 -4.30 16.91
CA SER A 169 6.96 -4.36 18.34
C SER A 169 8.31 -5.05 18.57
N GLN A 170 8.59 -6.14 17.83
CA GLN A 170 9.89 -6.82 17.87
C GLN A 170 11.03 -5.95 17.33
N ILE A 171 10.81 -5.23 16.22
CA ILE A 171 11.77 -4.28 15.65
C ILE A 171 12.13 -3.21 16.69
N ARG A 172 11.12 -2.64 17.38
CA ARG A 172 11.34 -1.66 18.45
C ARG A 172 12.20 -2.23 19.58
N ALA A 173 11.94 -3.47 19.99
CA ALA A 173 12.65 -4.10 21.10
C ALA A 173 14.11 -4.44 20.72
N THR A 174 14.32 -5.01 19.54
CA THR A 174 15.58 -5.72 19.21
C THR A 174 16.53 -4.94 18.31
N LYS A 175 16.05 -4.03 17.46
CA LYS A 175 16.88 -3.35 16.46
C LYS A 175 17.43 -2.02 17.00
N ASN A 176 18.56 -1.60 16.44
CA ASN A 176 19.14 -0.28 16.69
C ASN A 176 18.58 0.77 15.71
N GLU A 177 18.86 2.04 15.96
CA GLU A 177 18.40 3.15 15.11
C GLU A 177 18.77 2.96 13.64
N SER A 178 20.01 2.58 13.34
CA SER A 178 20.49 2.40 11.96
C SER A 178 19.67 1.37 11.21
N LYS A 179 19.36 0.22 11.82
CA LYS A 179 18.57 -0.83 11.20
C LYS A 179 17.11 -0.43 11.00
N ILE A 180 16.54 0.31 11.95
CA ILE A 180 15.17 0.84 11.80
C ILE A 180 15.11 1.85 10.65
N ASN A 181 16.11 2.75 10.53
CA ASN A 181 16.19 3.68 9.42
C ASN A 181 16.36 2.96 8.07
N GLU A 182 17.16 1.90 8.02
CA GLU A 182 17.32 1.07 6.82
C GLU A 182 16.00 0.43 6.38
N ILE A 183 15.23 -0.15 7.31
CA ILE A 183 13.87 -0.66 7.02
C ILE A 183 12.98 0.48 6.50
N ASN A 184 13.07 1.65 7.12
CA ASN A 184 12.23 2.79 6.78
C ASN A 184 12.51 3.32 5.36
N THR A 185 13.78 3.37 4.95
CA THR A 185 14.21 3.73 3.59
C THR A 185 13.73 2.70 2.57
N ASN A 186 13.93 1.41 2.84
CA ASN A 186 13.46 0.34 1.95
C ASN A 186 11.93 0.35 1.81
N LEU A 187 11.18 0.62 2.89
CA LEU A 187 9.73 0.73 2.82
C LEU A 187 9.29 1.92 1.96
N GLU A 188 9.94 3.07 2.09
CA GLU A 188 9.65 4.25 1.27
C GLU A 188 9.92 3.98 -0.21
N GLU A 189 11.04 3.36 -0.53
CA GLU A 189 11.37 2.95 -1.89
C GLU A 189 10.34 1.95 -2.44
N PHE A 190 9.98 0.94 -1.65
CA PHE A 190 8.97 -0.05 -2.01
C PHE A 190 7.62 0.59 -2.34
N ILE A 191 7.16 1.53 -1.51
CA ILE A 191 5.89 2.26 -1.72
C ILE A 191 5.94 3.07 -3.01
N ASN A 192 7.06 3.75 -3.28
CA ASN A 192 7.20 4.56 -4.48
C ASN A 192 7.17 3.69 -5.74
N ILE A 193 7.90 2.58 -5.75
CA ILE A 193 7.92 1.64 -6.86
C ILE A 193 6.55 0.99 -7.06
N SER A 194 5.86 0.60 -5.98
CA SER A 194 4.54 -0.02 -6.10
C SER A 194 3.52 0.95 -6.73
N LYS A 195 3.50 2.21 -6.30
CA LYS A 195 2.61 3.25 -6.85
C LYS A 195 2.92 3.56 -8.32
N ASP A 196 4.19 3.68 -8.67
CA ASP A 196 4.64 3.90 -10.04
C ASP A 196 4.28 2.70 -10.94
N CYS A 197 4.58 1.47 -10.49
CA CYS A 197 4.27 0.24 -11.20
C CYS A 197 2.76 0.10 -11.47
N MET A 198 1.91 0.28 -10.44
CA MET A 198 0.45 0.28 -10.62
C MET A 198 0.01 1.34 -11.63
N SER A 199 0.55 2.56 -11.54
CA SER A 199 0.20 3.65 -12.45
C SER A 199 0.56 3.33 -13.91
N LYS A 200 1.74 2.74 -14.14
CA LYS A 200 2.17 2.29 -15.48
C LYS A 200 1.28 1.19 -16.04
N VAL A 201 0.94 0.18 -15.23
CA VAL A 201 0.02 -0.88 -15.65
C VAL A 201 -1.35 -0.30 -16.02
N LYS A 202 -1.90 0.61 -15.20
CA LYS A 202 -3.17 1.28 -15.49
C LYS A 202 -3.13 2.04 -16.82
N LEU A 203 -2.08 2.84 -17.04
CA LEU A 203 -1.89 3.58 -18.30
C LEU A 203 -1.82 2.65 -19.51
N GLN A 204 -1.10 1.54 -19.40
CA GLN A 204 -1.02 0.56 -20.48
C GLN A 204 -2.38 -0.09 -20.77
N ILE A 205 -3.16 -0.45 -19.73
CA ILE A 205 -4.53 -0.96 -19.93
C ILE A 205 -5.42 0.05 -20.65
N THR A 206 -5.38 1.32 -20.23
CA THR A 206 -6.12 2.40 -20.91
C THR A 206 -5.71 2.52 -22.38
N PHE A 207 -4.42 2.41 -22.68
CA PHE A 207 -3.94 2.44 -24.05
C PHE A 207 -4.38 1.21 -24.86
N LEU A 208 -4.34 0.01 -24.28
CA LEU A 208 -4.82 -1.22 -24.92
C LEU A 208 -6.31 -1.17 -25.25
N GLU A 209 -7.10 -0.45 -24.45
CA GLU A 209 -8.52 -0.27 -24.72
C GLU A 209 -8.78 0.35 -26.09
N SER A 210 -7.92 1.27 -26.54
CA SER A 210 -8.02 1.93 -27.85
C SER A 210 -7.67 1.04 -29.03
N ARG A 211 -7.04 -0.13 -28.80
CA ARG A 211 -6.63 -1.05 -29.87
C ARG A 211 -7.85 -1.78 -30.45
N MET A 212 -7.97 -1.78 -31.76
CA MET A 212 -9.15 -2.34 -32.45
C MET A 212 -9.03 -3.83 -32.76
N THR A 213 -7.80 -4.35 -32.90
CA THR A 213 -7.56 -5.75 -33.30
C THR A 213 -7.09 -6.59 -32.13
N ARG A 214 -7.44 -7.89 -32.18
CA ARG A 214 -6.99 -8.90 -31.21
C ARG A 214 -5.46 -8.97 -31.15
N GLU A 215 -4.80 -8.94 -32.30
CA GLU A 215 -3.35 -9.06 -32.42
C GLU A 215 -2.63 -7.88 -31.76
N ALA A 216 -3.15 -6.66 -31.91
CA ALA A 216 -2.59 -5.47 -31.27
C ALA A 216 -2.78 -5.51 -29.75
N VAL A 217 -3.93 -6.01 -29.28
CA VAL A 217 -4.16 -6.23 -27.84
C VAL A 217 -3.18 -7.28 -27.29
N LEU A 218 -3.03 -8.42 -27.96
CA LEU A 218 -2.11 -9.48 -27.53
C LEU A 218 -0.66 -9.00 -27.49
N SER A 219 -0.21 -8.26 -28.51
CA SER A 219 1.15 -7.68 -28.52
C SER A 219 1.36 -6.75 -27.33
N GLY A 220 0.41 -5.85 -27.09
CA GLY A 220 0.57 -4.91 -25.98
C GLY A 220 0.42 -5.56 -24.60
N ILE A 221 -0.37 -6.63 -24.43
CA ILE A 221 -0.33 -7.41 -23.20
C ILE A 221 1.03 -8.09 -23.03
N LYS A 222 1.62 -8.64 -24.10
CA LYS A 222 2.98 -9.20 -24.05
C LYS A 222 4.02 -8.18 -23.59
N GLU A 223 3.92 -6.94 -24.03
CA GLU A 223 4.79 -5.85 -23.58
C GLU A 223 4.62 -5.55 -22.08
N ILE A 224 3.39 -5.60 -21.56
CA ILE A 224 3.13 -5.43 -20.12
C ILE A 224 3.74 -6.58 -19.31
N VAL A 225 3.62 -7.81 -19.81
CA VAL A 225 4.03 -9.02 -19.06
C VAL A 225 5.46 -9.47 -19.31
N ASP A 226 6.20 -8.73 -20.14
CA ASP A 226 7.61 -8.98 -20.37
C ASP A 226 8.40 -8.76 -19.07
N TYR A 227 9.13 -9.79 -18.64
CA TYR A 227 9.94 -9.74 -17.44
C TYR A 227 11.13 -8.78 -17.58
N GLU A 228 11.65 -8.62 -18.80
CA GLU A 228 12.68 -7.62 -19.12
C GLU A 228 12.06 -6.25 -19.37
N GLY A 229 10.75 -6.17 -19.55
CA GLY A 229 10.00 -4.93 -19.71
C GLY A 229 10.03 -4.06 -18.45
N GLU A 230 9.62 -2.80 -18.61
CA GLU A 230 9.61 -1.84 -17.51
C GLU A 230 8.78 -2.32 -16.31
N ILE A 231 7.58 -2.84 -16.56
CA ILE A 231 6.67 -3.35 -15.52
C ILE A 231 7.24 -4.61 -14.89
N GLY A 232 7.74 -5.57 -15.68
CA GLY A 232 8.37 -6.80 -15.17
C GLY A 232 9.57 -6.53 -14.26
N ARG A 233 10.43 -5.58 -14.62
CA ARG A 233 11.55 -5.14 -13.77
C ARG A 233 11.07 -4.45 -12.49
N ALA A 234 10.04 -3.62 -12.55
CA ALA A 234 9.47 -2.97 -11.36
C ALA A 234 8.89 -4.00 -10.39
N VAL A 235 8.11 -4.98 -10.87
CA VAL A 235 7.57 -6.08 -10.06
C VAL A 235 8.71 -6.92 -9.44
N SER A 236 9.77 -7.19 -10.21
CA SER A 236 10.94 -7.92 -9.70
C SER A 236 11.66 -7.13 -8.60
N LEU A 237 11.82 -5.82 -8.77
CA LEU A 237 12.43 -4.96 -7.76
C LEU A 237 11.57 -4.86 -6.49
N MET A 238 10.24 -4.82 -6.62
CA MET A 238 9.33 -4.92 -5.46
C MET A 238 9.59 -6.20 -4.67
N SER A 239 9.72 -7.34 -5.35
CA SER A 239 10.06 -8.62 -4.71
C SER A 239 11.40 -8.55 -3.96
N THR A 240 12.45 -8.01 -4.60
CA THR A 240 13.77 -7.85 -3.99
C THR A 240 13.71 -6.98 -2.73
N ILE A 241 13.08 -5.81 -2.79
CA ILE A 241 12.98 -4.91 -1.64
C ILE A 241 12.13 -5.54 -0.53
N ALA A 242 11.05 -6.24 -0.87
CA ALA A 242 10.24 -6.96 0.11
C ALA A 242 11.06 -7.99 0.90
N VAL A 243 11.92 -8.76 0.21
CA VAL A 243 12.84 -9.71 0.85
C VAL A 243 13.89 -8.99 1.71
N THR A 244 14.43 -7.86 1.23
CA THR A 244 15.37 -7.04 2.02
C THR A 244 14.72 -6.54 3.31
N ILE A 245 13.49 -5.99 3.24
CA ILE A 245 12.72 -5.58 4.43
C ILE A 245 12.56 -6.76 5.40
N TRP A 246 12.15 -7.93 4.90
CA TRP A 246 12.00 -9.11 5.74
C TRP A 246 13.28 -9.52 6.44
N SER A 247 14.42 -9.49 5.74
CA SER A 247 15.73 -9.85 6.32
C SER A 247 16.20 -8.88 7.42
N LEU A 248 15.65 -7.67 7.46
CA LEU A 248 15.97 -6.64 8.44
C LEU A 248 15.04 -6.65 9.65
N CYS A 249 13.83 -7.21 9.51
CA CYS A 249 12.85 -7.40 10.59
C CYS A 249 13.41 -8.31 11.70
#